data_AF-A0A218XQA8-F1
#
_entry.id   AF-A0A218XQA8-F1
#
_cell.length_a   1.000
_cell.length_b   1.000
_cell.length_c   1.000
_cell.angle_alpha   90.00
_cell.angle_beta   90.00
_cell.angle_gamma   90.00
#
_symmetry.space_group_name_H-M   'P 1'
#
loop_
_entity.id
_entity.type
_entity.pdbx_description
1 polymer ?
#
loop_
_entity_poly.entity_id
_entity_poly.type
_entity_poly.pdbx_seq_one_letter_code
_entity_poly.pdbx_strand_id
1 'polypeptide(L)'
;MKKSNPQNPNYIYQLTNPRPRFASSSPVTAYEIPLRPFLHSAPRSSLRDKMSLVANEEFQHILRVLNTNVDGKQKIMFALTSIKGIGRRFANIVCKKADVDMNKRAGELSAAELDNLMVIVANPRQFKIPDWFLNRKKDYKDGKYSQVVSNALDMKLRDDLERLKKIRNHRGLRHYWGLRVRGQHTKTTGRRGKTVGVSKKR
;
A
#
# COMPACT_ATOMS: atom_id res chain seq x y z
N MET A 1 10.93 -31.95 58.06
CA MET A 1 12.02 -31.11 57.51
C MET A 1 11.46 -29.74 57.12
N LYS A 2 12.29 -28.71 57.19
CA LYS A 2 11.96 -27.29 57.47
C LYS A 2 11.21 -26.53 56.35
N LYS A 3 10.40 -25.54 56.78
CA LYS A 3 9.72 -24.47 56.01
C LYS A 3 10.72 -23.50 55.35
N SER A 4 10.34 -22.88 54.22
CA SER A 4 10.36 -21.41 53.95
C SER A 4 10.64 -21.04 52.48
N ASN A 5 9.70 -20.34 51.83
CA ASN A 5 9.99 -19.16 51.00
C ASN A 5 9.75 -17.96 51.95
N PRO A 6 10.43 -16.77 51.90
CA PRO A 6 10.63 -15.93 50.71
C PRO A 6 11.86 -14.97 50.70
N GLN A 7 12.02 -14.22 49.59
CA GLN A 7 12.64 -12.88 49.43
C GLN A 7 14.12 -12.62 49.80
N ASN A 8 14.90 -12.14 48.80
CA ASN A 8 15.54 -10.82 48.85
C ASN A 8 16.02 -10.35 47.45
N PRO A 9 16.26 -9.03 47.25
CA PRO A 9 15.86 -8.26 46.09
C PRO A 9 17.10 -7.60 45.44
N ASN A 10 16.89 -6.57 44.63
CA ASN A 10 17.89 -5.64 44.08
C ASN A 10 18.54 -6.12 42.77
N TYR A 11 18.03 -5.60 41.64
CA TYR A 11 18.54 -4.36 41.01
C TYR A 11 20.02 -4.50 40.66
N ILE A 12 20.32 -4.56 39.36
CA ILE A 12 21.17 -3.58 38.66
C ILE A 12 21.08 -3.87 37.16
N TYR A 13 20.55 -2.89 36.44
CA TYR A 13 20.62 -2.77 34.99
C TYR A 13 22.09 -2.77 34.55
N GLN A 14 22.46 -3.60 33.58
CA GLN A 14 23.74 -3.44 32.89
C GLN A 14 23.57 -3.39 31.37
N LEU A 15 23.79 -2.16 30.88
CA LEU A 15 24.61 -1.82 29.73
C LEU A 15 23.98 -1.99 28.34
N THR A 16 23.23 -0.94 27.98
CA THR A 16 23.22 -0.38 26.63
C THR A 16 24.66 -0.12 26.16
N ASN A 17 25.10 -0.79 25.09
CA ASN A 17 26.38 -0.49 24.43
C ASN A 17 26.36 0.93 23.81
N PRO A 18 27.18 1.87 24.29
CA PRO A 18 27.31 3.19 23.66
C PRO A 18 28.22 3.09 22.43
N ARG A 19 27.79 3.72 21.33
CA ARG A 19 28.63 3.92 20.13
C ARG A 19 29.87 4.77 20.50
N PRO A 20 31.09 4.40 20.08
CA PRO A 20 32.26 5.21 20.34
C PRO A 20 32.20 6.52 19.55
N ARG A 21 32.32 7.65 20.27
CA ARG A 21 32.66 8.96 19.72
C ARG A 21 34.17 8.97 19.54
N PHE A 22 34.64 9.12 18.30
CA PHE A 22 36.05 9.45 18.08
C PHE A 22 36.22 10.97 18.18
N ALA A 23 37.00 11.37 19.18
CA ALA A 23 37.48 12.72 19.37
C ALA A 23 38.70 12.98 18.47
N SER A 24 38.75 14.22 18.02
CA SER A 24 39.79 14.89 17.23
C SER A 24 41.16 14.95 17.91
N SER A 25 42.25 14.83 17.13
CA SER A 25 43.45 15.67 17.32
C SER A 25 44.38 15.70 16.07
N SER A 26 44.55 16.93 15.54
CA SER A 26 45.75 17.49 14.85
C SER A 26 46.17 17.02 13.44
N PRO A 27 46.95 17.82 12.66
CA PRO A 27 46.99 19.28 12.50
C PRO A 27 46.82 19.72 11.02
N VAL A 28 46.70 21.03 10.83
CA VAL A 28 46.52 21.74 9.55
C VAL A 28 47.79 21.66 8.69
N THR A 29 47.67 21.13 7.47
CA THR A 29 48.59 21.44 6.36
C THR A 29 47.76 21.96 5.19
N ALA A 30 47.89 23.26 4.93
CA ALA A 30 47.28 23.92 3.79
C ALA A 30 47.93 23.39 2.51
N TYR A 31 47.15 22.63 1.73
CA TYR A 31 47.44 22.40 0.32
C TYR A 31 46.34 23.10 -0.47
N GLU A 32 46.76 24.07 -1.27
CA GLU A 32 45.95 24.83 -2.20
C GLU A 32 45.16 23.88 -3.10
N ILE A 33 43.83 23.95 -3.02
CA ILE A 33 42.94 23.24 -3.94
C ILE A 33 42.88 24.09 -5.21
N PRO A 34 43.35 23.62 -6.37
CA PRO A 34 43.17 24.35 -7.62
C PRO A 34 41.67 24.42 -7.94
N LEU A 35 41.17 25.64 -8.14
CA LEU A 35 39.82 25.93 -8.61
C LEU A 35 39.57 25.12 -9.90
N ARG A 36 38.65 24.16 -9.83
CA ARG A 36 38.18 23.45 -11.03
C ARG A 36 37.55 24.48 -11.97
N PRO A 37 37.99 24.60 -13.23
CA PRO A 37 37.34 25.48 -14.18
C PRO A 37 35.90 25.00 -14.42
N PHE A 38 34.98 25.95 -14.40
CA PHE A 38 33.59 25.77 -14.82
C PHE A 38 33.55 25.14 -16.22
N LEU A 39 33.30 23.84 -16.28
CA LEU A 39 32.91 23.18 -17.52
C LEU A 39 31.54 23.73 -17.90
N HIS A 40 31.53 24.51 -18.97
CA HIS A 40 30.35 25.04 -19.60
C HIS A 40 29.43 23.85 -19.92
N SER A 41 28.25 23.83 -19.32
CA SER A 41 27.20 22.89 -19.68
C SER A 41 26.89 23.09 -21.17
N ALA A 42 27.17 22.08 -21.99
CA ALA A 42 26.71 22.03 -23.37
C ALA A 42 25.20 22.32 -23.42
N PRO A 43 24.71 23.08 -24.40
CA PRO A 43 23.28 23.30 -24.55
C PRO A 43 22.61 21.94 -24.76
N ARG A 44 21.74 21.58 -23.81
CA ARG A 44 20.88 20.40 -23.91
C ARG A 44 20.10 20.57 -25.21
N SER A 45 20.52 19.86 -26.26
CA SER A 45 19.95 19.93 -27.59
C SER A 45 18.46 19.73 -27.46
N SER A 46 17.71 20.81 -27.65
CA SER A 46 16.27 20.78 -27.76
C SER A 46 15.91 20.07 -29.05
N LEU A 47 15.92 18.74 -29.01
CA LEU A 47 15.03 17.97 -29.86
C LEU A 47 13.63 18.30 -29.34
N ARG A 48 13.11 19.39 -29.90
CA ARG A 48 11.69 19.64 -30.04
C ARG A 48 11.17 18.43 -30.80
N ASP A 49 10.79 17.40 -30.05
CA ASP A 49 9.98 16.32 -30.57
C ASP A 49 8.78 17.00 -31.23
N LYS A 50 8.70 16.83 -32.55
CA LYS A 50 7.53 17.17 -33.33
C LYS A 50 6.42 16.29 -32.78
N MET A 51 5.71 16.76 -31.75
CA MET A 51 4.48 16.13 -31.29
C MET A 51 3.45 16.35 -32.39
N SER A 52 3.42 15.42 -33.35
CA SER A 52 2.24 15.21 -34.16
C SER A 52 1.08 14.96 -33.19
N LEU A 53 0.10 15.87 -33.18
CA LEU A 53 -1.19 15.70 -32.50
C LEU A 53 -2.00 14.64 -33.24
N VAL A 54 -1.53 13.40 -33.27
CA VAL A 54 -2.38 12.28 -33.64
C VAL A 54 -3.08 11.88 -32.36
N ALA A 55 -4.29 12.41 -32.15
CA ALA A 55 -5.21 11.77 -31.24
C ALA A 55 -5.41 10.35 -31.79
N ASN A 56 -5.02 9.33 -31.05
CA ASN A 56 -5.39 7.95 -31.41
C ASN A 56 -6.90 7.92 -31.62
N GLU A 57 -7.35 7.47 -32.79
CA GLU A 57 -8.76 7.51 -33.19
C GLU A 57 -9.63 6.62 -32.27
N GLU A 58 -9.03 5.62 -31.64
CA GLU A 58 -9.68 4.76 -30.64
C GLU A 58 -9.25 5.14 -29.22
N PHE A 59 -9.99 6.08 -28.61
CA PHE A 59 -9.83 6.42 -27.20
C PHE A 59 -11.05 5.99 -26.38
N GLN A 60 -10.86 5.04 -25.47
CA GLN A 60 -11.93 4.55 -24.61
C GLN A 60 -12.09 5.44 -23.37
N HIS A 61 -13.22 6.14 -23.27
CA HIS A 61 -13.50 7.03 -22.14
C HIS A 61 -13.76 6.27 -20.83
N ILE A 62 -14.42 5.11 -20.93
CA ILE A 62 -14.79 4.29 -19.77
C ILE A 62 -14.35 2.86 -20.07
N LEU A 63 -13.50 2.34 -19.19
CA LEU A 63 -13.04 0.95 -19.24
C LEU A 63 -13.77 0.17 -18.17
N ARG A 64 -14.32 -0.99 -18.51
CA ARG A 64 -14.98 -1.86 -17.53
C ARG A 64 -14.05 -3.00 -17.17
N VAL A 65 -13.49 -2.95 -15.95
CA VAL A 65 -12.49 -3.90 -15.47
C VAL A 65 -12.93 -4.46 -14.12
N LEU A 66 -12.92 -5.78 -13.97
CA LEU A 66 -13.25 -6.47 -12.71
C LEU A 66 -14.55 -5.98 -12.02
N ASN A 67 -15.62 -5.79 -12.80
CA ASN A 67 -16.93 -5.26 -12.36
C ASN A 67 -16.89 -3.81 -11.83
N THR A 68 -15.86 -3.04 -12.17
CA THR A 68 -15.75 -1.63 -11.83
C THR A 68 -15.59 -0.78 -13.09
N ASN A 69 -16.11 0.45 -13.04
CA ASN A 69 -15.93 1.43 -14.10
C ASN A 69 -14.66 2.24 -13.82
N VAL A 70 -13.70 2.16 -14.72
CA VAL A 70 -12.40 2.84 -14.66
C VAL A 70 -12.42 4.02 -15.64
N ASP A 71 -11.94 5.18 -15.19
CA ASP A 71 -11.87 6.39 -16.01
C ASP A 71 -10.66 6.35 -16.96
N GLY A 72 -10.93 6.42 -18.26
CA GLY A 72 -9.92 6.39 -19.33
C GLY A 72 -9.06 7.65 -19.42
N LYS A 73 -9.53 8.78 -18.87
CA LYS A 73 -8.80 10.07 -18.92
C LYS A 73 -7.61 10.11 -17.95
N GLN A 74 -7.63 9.26 -16.94
CA GLN A 74 -6.55 9.18 -15.95
C GLN A 74 -5.37 8.37 -16.48
N LYS A 75 -4.17 8.66 -15.96
CA LYS A 75 -3.01 7.80 -16.21
C LYS A 75 -3.26 6.40 -15.64
N ILE A 76 -2.76 5.38 -16.33
CA ILE A 76 -3.04 3.96 -16.03
C ILE A 76 -2.78 3.62 -14.56
N MET A 77 -1.66 4.09 -14.00
CA MET A 77 -1.29 3.83 -12.61
C MET A 77 -2.36 4.29 -11.60
N PHE A 78 -3.03 5.41 -11.86
CA PHE A 78 -4.08 5.94 -10.99
C PHE A 78 -5.44 5.32 -11.33
N ALA A 79 -5.71 5.12 -12.62
CA ALA A 79 -6.95 4.52 -13.09
C ALA A 79 -7.19 3.14 -12.46
N LEU A 80 -6.14 2.30 -12.38
CA LEU A 80 -6.22 0.97 -11.74
C LEU A 80 -6.55 1.01 -10.24
N THR A 81 -6.33 2.14 -9.55
CA THR A 81 -6.62 2.25 -8.11
C THR A 81 -8.11 2.40 -7.78
N SER A 82 -8.95 2.62 -8.80
CA SER A 82 -10.40 2.57 -8.64
C SER A 82 -10.89 1.16 -8.25
N ILE A 83 -10.12 0.13 -8.60
CA ILE A 83 -10.42 -1.26 -8.29
C ILE A 83 -10.03 -1.57 -6.83
N LYS A 84 -10.99 -2.00 -6.02
CA LYS A 84 -10.73 -2.41 -4.63
C LYS A 84 -9.67 -3.50 -4.57
N GLY A 85 -8.69 -3.33 -3.69
CA GLY A 85 -7.56 -4.26 -3.55
C GLY A 85 -6.33 -3.88 -4.37
N ILE A 86 -6.43 -2.93 -5.31
CA ILE A 86 -5.29 -2.39 -6.04
C ILE A 86 -4.95 -0.99 -5.49
N GLY A 87 -3.75 -0.85 -4.91
CA GLY A 87 -3.21 0.44 -4.48
C GLY A 87 -2.18 1.00 -5.47
N ARG A 88 -1.79 2.27 -5.28
CA ARG A 88 -0.78 2.96 -6.13
C ARG A 88 0.50 2.15 -6.34
N ARG A 89 1.03 1.54 -5.26
CA ARG A 89 2.23 0.70 -5.32
C ARG A 89 2.01 -0.59 -6.10
N PHE A 90 0.84 -1.21 -5.94
CA PHE A 90 0.51 -2.45 -6.63
C PHE A 90 0.33 -2.18 -8.14
N ALA A 91 -0.43 -1.14 -8.49
CA ALA A 91 -0.60 -0.69 -9.86
C ALA A 91 0.75 -0.41 -10.55
N ASN A 92 1.68 0.28 -9.88
CA ASN A 92 3.01 0.55 -10.43
C ASN A 92 3.79 -0.73 -10.77
N ILE A 93 3.80 -1.71 -9.86
CA ILE A 93 4.48 -2.98 -10.12
C ILE A 93 3.80 -3.76 -11.24
N VAL A 94 2.46 -3.79 -11.25
CA VAL A 94 1.70 -4.48 -12.31
C VAL A 94 1.99 -3.86 -13.68
N CYS A 95 1.96 -2.53 -13.82
CA CYS A 95 2.31 -1.86 -15.07
C CYS A 95 3.74 -2.15 -15.52
N LYS A 96 4.70 -2.18 -14.60
CA LYS A 96 6.10 -2.55 -14.88
C LYS A 96 6.29 -4.01 -15.27
N LYS A 97 5.42 -4.90 -14.80
CA LYS A 97 5.46 -6.33 -15.15
C LYS A 97 4.72 -6.64 -16.44
N ALA A 98 3.80 -5.77 -16.83
CA ALA A 98 3.08 -5.83 -18.09
C ALA A 98 3.80 -5.09 -19.23
N ASP A 99 4.96 -4.48 -18.95
CA ASP A 99 5.71 -3.62 -19.87
C ASP A 99 4.86 -2.48 -20.49
N VAL A 100 3.92 -1.96 -19.70
CA VAL A 100 3.05 -0.83 -20.08
C VAL A 100 3.65 0.47 -19.56
N ASP A 101 3.77 1.47 -20.44
CA ASP A 101 4.23 2.80 -20.03
C ASP A 101 3.27 3.45 -19.01
N MET A 102 3.86 4.01 -17.95
CA MET A 102 3.14 4.62 -16.84
C MET A 102 2.58 6.01 -17.18
N ASN A 103 3.09 6.66 -18.23
CA ASN A 103 2.61 7.98 -18.65
C ASN A 103 1.40 7.94 -19.58
N LYS A 104 1.21 6.82 -20.30
CA LYS A 104 0.01 6.55 -21.10
C LYS A 104 -1.27 6.71 -20.28
N ARG A 105 -2.34 7.14 -20.95
CA ARG A 105 -3.67 7.19 -20.36
C ARG A 105 -4.34 5.83 -20.43
N ALA A 106 -5.25 5.57 -19.49
CA ALA A 106 -5.94 4.28 -19.45
C ALA A 106 -6.79 4.06 -20.72
N GLY A 107 -7.39 5.10 -21.27
CA GLY A 107 -8.21 5.02 -22.48
C GLY A 107 -7.43 4.78 -23.78
N GLU A 108 -6.10 4.87 -23.72
CA GLU A 108 -5.20 4.57 -24.86
C GLU A 108 -4.70 3.12 -24.84
N LEU A 109 -5.13 2.32 -23.85
CA LEU A 109 -4.74 0.91 -23.74
C LEU A 109 -5.41 0.07 -24.81
N SER A 110 -4.62 -0.81 -25.43
CA SER A 110 -5.16 -1.90 -26.24
C SER A 110 -5.84 -2.97 -25.37
N ALA A 111 -6.76 -3.72 -25.96
CA ALA A 111 -7.42 -4.84 -25.28
C ALA A 111 -6.41 -5.89 -24.78
N ALA A 112 -5.35 -6.16 -25.56
CA ALA A 112 -4.31 -7.12 -25.19
C ALA A 112 -3.47 -6.64 -23.99
N GLU A 113 -3.07 -5.37 -23.94
CA GLU A 113 -2.36 -4.80 -22.78
C GLU A 113 -3.24 -4.87 -21.52
N LEU A 114 -4.54 -4.60 -21.67
CA LEU A 114 -5.50 -4.66 -20.58
C LEU A 114 -5.69 -6.08 -20.05
N ASP A 115 -5.79 -7.09 -20.92
CA ASP A 115 -5.85 -8.50 -20.52
C ASP A 115 -4.56 -8.95 -19.82
N ASN A 116 -3.40 -8.54 -20.31
CA ASN A 116 -2.11 -8.81 -19.67
C ASN A 116 -2.06 -8.25 -18.23
N LEU A 117 -2.53 -7.01 -18.04
CA LEU A 117 -2.65 -6.41 -16.70
C LEU A 117 -3.57 -7.26 -15.80
N MET A 118 -4.70 -7.74 -16.32
CA MET A 118 -5.63 -8.58 -15.55
C MET A 118 -5.02 -9.93 -15.16
N VAL A 119 -4.30 -10.59 -16.08
CA VAL A 119 -3.63 -11.87 -15.81
C VAL A 119 -2.58 -11.71 -14.70
N ILE A 120 -1.82 -10.62 -14.72
CA ILE A 120 -0.82 -10.32 -13.68
C ILE A 120 -1.50 -10.06 -12.32
N VAL A 121 -2.62 -9.34 -12.31
CA VAL A 121 -3.39 -9.08 -11.09
C VAL A 121 -3.96 -10.37 -10.50
N ALA A 122 -4.46 -11.29 -11.34
CA ALA A 122 -4.99 -12.57 -10.92
C ALA A 122 -3.89 -13.51 -10.39
N ASN A 123 -2.74 -13.55 -11.06
CA ASN A 123 -1.65 -14.48 -10.78
C ASN A 123 -0.31 -13.80 -10.47
N PRO A 124 -0.22 -12.94 -9.44
CA PRO A 124 0.96 -12.09 -9.20
C PRO A 124 2.25 -12.88 -8.92
N ARG A 125 2.12 -14.09 -8.35
CA ARG A 125 3.26 -14.95 -8.01
C ARG A 125 4.01 -15.45 -9.24
N GLN A 126 3.30 -15.72 -10.33
CA GLN A 126 3.90 -16.19 -11.58
C GLN A 126 4.81 -15.11 -12.18
N PHE A 127 4.44 -13.84 -12.04
CA PHE A 127 5.19 -12.67 -12.52
C PHE A 127 6.27 -12.17 -11.55
N LYS A 128 6.74 -13.04 -10.64
CA LYS A 128 7.82 -12.77 -9.68
C LYS A 128 7.50 -11.63 -8.69
N ILE A 129 6.22 -11.41 -8.36
CA ILE A 129 5.83 -10.50 -7.28
C ILE A 129 5.99 -11.26 -5.94
N PRO A 130 6.72 -10.72 -4.95
CA PRO A 130 6.96 -11.42 -3.69
C PRO A 130 5.70 -11.65 -2.84
N ASP A 131 5.66 -12.78 -2.13
CA ASP A 131 4.52 -13.18 -1.28
C ASP A 131 4.21 -12.16 -0.17
N TRP A 132 5.21 -11.44 0.34
CA TRP A 132 5.02 -10.42 1.37
C TRP A 132 4.22 -9.20 0.89
N PHE A 133 4.16 -8.98 -0.42
CA PHE A 133 3.49 -7.85 -1.07
C PHE A 133 1.98 -8.07 -1.26
N LEU A 134 1.53 -9.32 -1.21
CA LEU A 134 0.13 -9.70 -1.43
C LEU A 134 -0.74 -9.31 -0.23
N ASN A 135 -2.02 -9.01 -0.50
CA ASN A 135 -2.95 -8.54 0.53
C ASN A 135 -3.51 -9.66 1.43
N ARG A 136 -3.72 -10.88 0.90
CA ARG A 136 -4.23 -12.03 1.66
C ARG A 136 -3.16 -13.12 1.70
N LYS A 137 -2.36 -13.06 2.76
CA LYS A 137 -1.23 -13.96 3.01
C LYS A 137 -1.65 -15.07 3.95
N LYS A 138 -1.35 -16.33 3.58
CA LYS A 138 -1.65 -17.53 4.37
C LYS A 138 -3.13 -17.57 4.82
N ASP A 139 -4.04 -17.72 3.86
CA ASP A 139 -5.48 -17.81 4.17
C ASP A 139 -5.76 -18.97 5.13
N TYR A 140 -6.73 -18.83 6.03
CA TYR A 140 -7.00 -19.83 7.07
C TYR A 140 -7.68 -21.10 6.52
N LYS A 141 -8.37 -20.99 5.37
CA LYS A 141 -8.99 -22.15 4.70
C LYS A 141 -7.96 -22.94 3.90
N ASP A 142 -7.26 -22.23 3.00
CA ASP A 142 -6.45 -22.86 1.95
C ASP A 142 -4.94 -22.81 2.22
N GLY A 143 -4.47 -22.01 3.18
CA GLY A 143 -3.05 -21.76 3.45
C GLY A 143 -2.32 -20.95 2.35
N LYS A 144 -2.99 -20.68 1.24
CA LYS A 144 -2.41 -20.03 0.05
C LYS A 144 -2.19 -18.53 0.25
N TYR A 145 -1.28 -17.98 -0.56
CA TYR A 145 -1.03 -16.55 -0.69
C TYR A 145 -1.68 -16.07 -1.98
N SER A 146 -2.54 -15.06 -1.88
CA SER A 146 -3.32 -14.56 -3.01
C SER A 146 -3.47 -13.05 -2.95
N GLN A 147 -3.53 -12.41 -4.12
CA GLN A 147 -4.07 -11.07 -4.23
C GLN A 147 -5.57 -11.16 -4.49
N VAL A 148 -6.38 -10.67 -3.56
CA VAL A 148 -7.83 -10.63 -3.72
C VAL A 148 -8.27 -9.24 -4.16
N VAL A 149 -9.10 -9.15 -5.19
CA VAL A 149 -9.48 -7.89 -5.84
C VAL A 149 -11.00 -7.80 -5.99
N SER A 150 -11.52 -6.58 -6.15
CA SER A 150 -12.92 -6.24 -6.41
C SER A 150 -13.90 -6.91 -5.44
N ASN A 151 -14.88 -7.64 -5.94
CA ASN A 151 -15.97 -8.24 -5.16
C ASN A 151 -15.45 -9.37 -4.27
N ALA A 152 -14.44 -10.12 -4.72
CA ALA A 152 -13.87 -11.21 -3.95
C ALA A 152 -13.27 -10.71 -2.62
N LEU A 153 -12.75 -9.47 -2.60
CA LEU A 153 -12.18 -8.87 -1.39
C LEU A 153 -13.25 -8.63 -0.33
N ASP A 154 -14.40 -8.09 -0.75
CA ASP A 154 -15.53 -7.82 0.13
C ASP A 154 -16.15 -9.13 0.65
N MET A 155 -16.27 -10.16 -0.21
CA MET A 155 -16.75 -11.48 0.19
C MET A 155 -15.83 -12.12 1.23
N LYS A 156 -14.52 -12.09 1.00
CA LYS A 156 -13.53 -12.63 1.94
C LYS A 156 -13.56 -11.91 3.30
N LEU A 157 -13.72 -10.58 3.31
CA LEU A 157 -13.88 -9.82 4.56
C LEU A 157 -15.17 -10.21 5.30
N ARG A 158 -16.28 -10.40 4.57
CA ARG A 158 -17.55 -10.84 5.16
C ARG A 158 -17.42 -12.22 5.81
N ASP A 159 -16.84 -13.18 5.10
CA ASP A 159 -16.56 -14.53 5.61
C ASP A 159 -15.70 -14.49 6.88
N ASP A 160 -14.63 -13.67 6.89
CA ASP A 160 -13.75 -13.52 8.05
C ASP A 160 -14.53 -13.00 9.27
N LEU A 161 -15.39 -11.99 9.08
CA LEU A 161 -16.22 -11.44 10.14
C LEU A 161 -17.28 -12.42 10.63
N GLU A 162 -17.91 -13.16 9.72
CA GLU A 162 -18.95 -14.13 10.06
C GLU A 162 -18.37 -15.32 10.82
N ARG A 163 -17.17 -15.78 10.44
CA ARG A 163 -16.42 -16.77 11.21
C ARG A 163 -16.14 -16.29 12.64
N LEU A 164 -15.68 -15.05 12.80
CA LEU A 164 -15.41 -14.49 14.13
C LEU A 164 -16.68 -14.37 14.99
N LYS A 165 -17.82 -14.06 14.37
CA LYS A 165 -19.14 -14.02 15.03
C LYS A 165 -19.59 -15.41 15.47
N LYS A 166 -19.46 -16.42 14.61
CA LYS A 166 -19.81 -17.82 14.91
C LYS A 166 -19.00 -18.39 16.08
N ILE A 167 -17.70 -18.10 16.13
CA ILE A 167 -16.80 -18.51 17.23
C ILE A 167 -17.10 -17.75 18.54
N ARG A 168 -17.85 -16.63 18.49
CA ARG A 168 -18.09 -15.71 19.62
C ARG A 168 -16.80 -15.13 20.24
N ASN A 169 -15.79 -14.88 19.41
CA ASN A 169 -14.58 -14.17 19.84
C ASN A 169 -14.93 -12.71 20.21
N HIS A 170 -14.30 -12.12 21.22
CA HIS A 170 -14.46 -10.71 21.60
C HIS A 170 -14.42 -9.74 20.42
N ARG A 171 -13.50 -9.93 19.46
CA ARG A 171 -13.44 -9.11 18.23
C ARG A 171 -14.69 -9.28 17.36
N GLY A 172 -15.16 -10.51 17.21
CA GLY A 172 -16.37 -10.84 16.46
C GLY A 172 -17.64 -10.25 17.08
N LEU A 173 -17.77 -10.34 18.42
CA LEU A 173 -18.87 -9.73 19.17
C LEU A 173 -18.86 -8.20 19.04
N ARG A 174 -17.69 -7.55 19.11
CA ARG A 174 -17.59 -6.11 18.85
C ARG A 174 -18.01 -5.72 17.44
N HIS A 175 -17.63 -6.52 16.43
CA HIS A 175 -18.11 -6.33 15.05
C HIS A 175 -19.62 -6.56 14.91
N TYR A 176 -20.21 -7.44 15.72
CA TYR A 176 -21.66 -7.63 15.75
C TYR A 176 -22.39 -6.42 16.36
N TRP A 177 -21.86 -5.86 17.47
CA TRP A 177 -22.41 -4.66 18.12
C TRP A 177 -22.03 -3.33 17.45
N GLY A 178 -21.23 -3.34 16.39
CA GLY A 178 -20.77 -2.12 15.72
C GLY A 178 -19.80 -1.28 16.56
N LEU A 179 -19.14 -1.88 17.55
CA LEU A 179 -18.17 -1.21 18.41
C LEU A 179 -16.77 -1.24 17.80
N ARG A 180 -15.95 -0.26 18.19
CA ARG A 180 -14.52 -0.21 17.87
C ARG A 180 -13.78 -1.45 18.41
N VAL A 181 -12.94 -2.06 17.57
CA VAL A 181 -12.38 -3.41 17.81
C VAL A 181 -10.93 -3.39 18.33
N ARG A 182 -10.16 -2.34 18.06
CA ARG A 182 -8.72 -2.26 18.37
C ARG A 182 -8.40 -1.76 19.79
N GLY A 183 -9.34 -1.87 20.73
CA GLY A 183 -9.14 -1.41 22.11
C GLY A 183 -9.17 0.11 22.30
N GLN A 184 -9.70 0.85 21.33
CA GLN A 184 -9.85 2.31 21.43
C GLN A 184 -10.85 2.70 22.54
N HIS A 185 -10.57 3.79 23.26
CA HIS A 185 -11.49 4.32 24.29
C HIS A 185 -12.78 4.85 23.66
N THR A 186 -13.92 4.29 24.08
CA THR A 186 -15.26 4.66 23.60
C THR A 186 -16.00 5.67 24.50
N LYS A 187 -15.38 6.11 25.61
CA LYS A 187 -15.97 7.12 26.51
C LYS A 187 -16.12 8.49 25.84
N THR A 188 -15.08 8.95 25.16
CA THR A 188 -15.02 10.30 24.56
C THR A 188 -15.10 10.27 23.03
N THR A 189 -14.70 9.17 22.39
CA THR A 189 -14.61 9.08 20.92
C THR A 189 -15.78 8.29 20.31
N GLY A 190 -16.07 8.53 19.02
CA GLY A 190 -17.10 7.76 18.30
C GLY A 190 -18.53 8.29 18.51
N ARG A 191 -18.66 9.53 19.02
CA ARG A 191 -19.94 10.22 19.24
C ARG A 191 -20.56 10.78 17.95
N ARG A 192 -19.87 10.71 16.82
CA ARG A 192 -20.38 11.10 15.50
C ARG A 192 -21.07 9.87 14.88
N GLY A 193 -22.39 9.77 15.06
CA GLY A 193 -23.24 8.66 14.64
C GLY A 193 -24.72 9.06 14.68
N LYS A 194 -25.67 8.10 14.61
CA LYS A 194 -27.10 8.40 14.78
C LYS A 194 -27.33 9.08 16.14
N THR A 195 -27.64 10.37 16.13
CA THR A 195 -28.03 11.12 17.32
C THR A 195 -29.33 10.52 17.85
N VAL A 196 -29.30 9.94 19.05
CA VAL A 196 -30.50 9.71 19.86
C VAL A 196 -30.86 11.04 20.52
N GLY A 197 -31.59 11.89 19.79
CA GLY A 197 -31.95 13.23 20.25
C GLY A 197 -32.94 13.89 19.28
N VAL A 198 -33.65 14.91 19.76
CA VAL A 198 -34.73 15.60 19.04
C VAL A 198 -34.19 16.22 17.74
N SER A 199 -34.66 15.74 16.60
CA SER A 199 -34.43 16.43 15.32
C SER A 199 -35.34 17.65 15.25
N LYS A 200 -34.77 18.86 15.24
CA LYS A 200 -35.54 20.02 14.76
C LYS A 200 -35.65 19.92 13.25
N LYS A 201 -36.89 19.96 12.74
CA LYS A 201 -37.18 20.06 11.31
C LYS A 201 -36.53 21.35 10.79
N ARG A 202 -35.70 21.22 9.75
CA ARG A 202 -35.28 22.36 8.92
C ARG A 202 -36.25 22.50 7.77
#